data_AF-A0A4P6ASA2-F1
#
_entry.id   AF-A0A4P6ASA2-F1
#
_cell.length_a   1.000
_cell.length_b   1.000
_cell.length_c   1.000
_cell.angle_alpha   90.00
_cell.angle_beta   90.00
_cell.angle_gamma   90.00
#
_symmetry.space_group_name_H-M   'P 1'
#
loop_
_entity.id
_entity.type
_entity.pdbx_description
1 polymer ?
#
loop_
_entity_poly.entity_id
_entity_poly.type
_entity_poly.pdbx_seq_one_letter_code
_entity_poly.pdbx_strand_id
1 'polypeptide(L)'
;MTQQQEKLSAFMDGEIEGNDIIDAIKHDADLQAKWQRYHVIRGAMRKEASVAPQLDITASVAAALESEPAIVAPKQSRWRSIPVLGSVVPFAKQSGQFAVAASVALAVIVGVQQYNQPAPTEPFMTAPTIAPQGGLAPVSLEQSRALPRNDMNEVLERKRKINALIADHEQQIRLKQAQEASAEEEQVEQVNPE
;
A
#
# COMPACT_ATOMS: atom_id res chain seq x y z
N MET A 1 -44.13 -6.26 -0.78
CA MET A 1 -42.73 -6.73 -0.75
C MET A 1 -42.65 -7.93 0.18
N THR A 2 -41.83 -8.95 -0.13
CA THR A 2 -41.67 -10.10 0.78
C THR A 2 -40.67 -9.73 1.88
N GLN A 3 -40.87 -10.19 3.12
CA GLN A 3 -40.02 -9.86 4.28
C GLN A 3 -38.51 -10.14 4.01
N GLN A 4 -38.21 -11.15 3.19
CA GLN A 4 -36.84 -11.49 2.79
C GLN A 4 -36.19 -10.43 1.89
N GLN A 5 -36.95 -9.72 1.07
CA GLN A 5 -36.42 -8.64 0.22
C GLN A 5 -36.00 -7.43 1.04
N GLU A 6 -36.77 -7.13 2.09
CA GLU A 6 -36.46 -6.07 3.04
C GLU A 6 -35.18 -6.41 3.82
N LYS A 7 -35.09 -7.65 4.33
CA LYS A 7 -33.86 -8.16 4.97
C LYS A 7 -32.65 -8.10 4.03
N LEU A 8 -32.83 -8.47 2.75
CA LEU A 8 -31.77 -8.37 1.75
C LEU A 8 -31.29 -6.92 1.55
N SER A 9 -32.22 -5.96 1.49
CA SER A 9 -31.89 -4.54 1.35
C SER A 9 -31.13 -4.03 2.57
N ALA A 10 -31.65 -4.30 3.78
CA ALA A 10 -31.01 -3.92 5.04
C ALA A 10 -29.60 -4.52 5.16
N PHE A 11 -29.40 -5.77 4.72
CA PHE A 11 -28.10 -6.42 4.70
C PHE A 11 -27.14 -5.73 3.72
N MET A 12 -27.61 -5.33 2.54
CA MET A 12 -26.81 -4.66 1.52
C MET A 12 -26.39 -3.23 1.92
N ASP A 13 -27.18 -2.58 2.78
CA ASP A 13 -26.91 -1.27 3.36
C ASP A 13 -26.09 -1.35 4.67
N GLY A 14 -25.84 -2.57 5.18
CA GLY A 14 -25.05 -2.81 6.39
C GLY A 14 -25.81 -2.58 7.70
N GLU A 15 -27.14 -2.50 7.65
CA GLU A 15 -28.00 -2.30 8.83
C GLU A 15 -28.21 -3.60 9.63
N ILE A 16 -28.07 -4.74 8.97
CA ILE A 16 -28.12 -6.06 9.61
C ILE A 16 -26.86 -6.85 9.26
N GLU A 17 -26.34 -7.60 10.23
CA GLU A 17 -25.23 -8.54 10.07
C GLU A 17 -25.67 -9.92 10.55
N GLY A 18 -25.33 -10.97 9.81
CA GLY A 18 -25.67 -12.33 10.22
C GLY A 18 -25.44 -13.37 9.13
N ASN A 19 -25.09 -14.59 9.54
CA ASN A 19 -24.90 -15.70 8.60
C ASN A 19 -26.23 -16.20 8.01
N ASP A 20 -27.35 -16.00 8.71
CA ASP A 20 -28.66 -16.50 8.30
C ASP A 20 -29.12 -15.94 6.94
N ILE A 21 -28.89 -14.64 6.69
CA ILE A 21 -29.23 -14.01 5.41
C ILE A 21 -28.29 -14.46 4.30
N ILE A 22 -27.01 -14.69 4.61
CA ILE A 22 -26.03 -15.23 3.67
C ILE A 22 -26.44 -16.64 3.25
N ASP A 23 -26.81 -17.48 4.21
CA ASP A 23 -27.28 -18.84 3.94
C ASP A 23 -28.59 -18.84 3.15
N ALA A 24 -29.50 -17.92 3.42
CA ALA A 24 -30.72 -17.75 2.62
C ALA A 24 -30.40 -17.35 1.16
N ILE A 25 -29.47 -16.42 0.95
CA ILE A 25 -29.02 -16.02 -0.40
C ILE A 25 -28.38 -17.21 -1.13
N LYS A 26 -27.56 -18.02 -0.46
CA LYS A 26 -26.86 -19.16 -1.10
C LYS A 26 -27.80 -20.22 -1.66
N HIS A 27 -28.99 -20.40 -1.07
CA HIS A 27 -29.93 -21.46 -1.45
C HIS A 27 -31.12 -20.97 -2.31
N ASP A 28 -31.25 -19.66 -2.55
CA ASP A 28 -32.37 -19.07 -3.29
C ASP A 28 -31.88 -18.29 -4.53
N ALA A 29 -32.15 -18.82 -5.72
CA ALA A 29 -31.77 -18.22 -6.99
C ALA A 29 -32.47 -16.88 -7.27
N ASP A 30 -33.72 -16.69 -6.83
CA ASP A 30 -34.44 -15.43 -7.01
C ASP A 30 -33.85 -14.33 -6.12
N LEU A 31 -33.38 -14.71 -4.92
CA LEU A 31 -32.70 -13.81 -3.98
C LEU A 31 -31.31 -13.40 -4.51
N GLN A 32 -30.55 -14.34 -5.08
CA GLN A 32 -29.27 -14.05 -5.77
C GLN A 32 -29.46 -13.09 -6.94
N ALA A 33 -30.47 -13.34 -7.79
CA ALA A 33 -30.76 -12.47 -8.93
C ALA A 33 -31.18 -11.06 -8.48
N LYS A 34 -31.90 -10.93 -7.35
CA LYS A 34 -32.21 -9.62 -6.75
C LYS A 34 -30.97 -8.92 -6.22
N TRP A 35 -30.12 -9.63 -5.48
CA TRP A 35 -28.85 -9.12 -4.96
C TRP A 35 -27.99 -8.53 -6.08
N GLN A 36 -27.82 -9.27 -7.18
CA GLN A 36 -27.10 -8.80 -8.36
C GLN A 36 -27.73 -7.51 -8.93
N ARG A 37 -29.05 -7.49 -9.15
CA ARG A 37 -29.74 -6.31 -9.68
C ARG A 37 -29.57 -5.08 -8.79
N TYR A 38 -29.64 -5.24 -7.48
CA TYR A 38 -29.47 -4.13 -6.54
C TYR A 38 -28.05 -3.54 -6.61
N HIS A 39 -27.01 -4.38 -6.69
CA HIS A 39 -25.64 -3.90 -6.89
C HIS A 39 -25.43 -3.20 -8.23
N VAL A 40 -26.05 -3.70 -9.31
CA VAL A 40 -26.03 -3.04 -10.63
C VAL A 40 -26.70 -1.67 -10.57
N ILE A 41 -27.89 -1.57 -9.97
CA ILE A 41 -28.60 -0.28 -9.80
C ILE A 41 -27.77 0.68 -8.95
N ARG A 42 -27.21 0.22 -7.83
CA ARG A 42 -26.36 1.02 -6.93
C ARG A 42 -25.14 1.58 -7.67
N GLY A 43 -24.43 0.75 -8.45
CA GLY A 43 -23.29 1.18 -9.26
C GLY A 43 -23.69 2.18 -10.35
N ALA A 44 -24.83 1.95 -11.01
CA ALA A 44 -25.35 2.85 -12.04
C ALA A 44 -25.72 4.23 -11.47
N MET A 45 -26.36 4.27 -10.30
CA MET A 45 -26.69 5.52 -9.59
C MET A 45 -25.43 6.31 -9.18
N ARG A 46 -24.36 5.60 -8.83
CA ARG A 46 -23.05 6.19 -8.49
C ARG A 46 -22.21 6.56 -9.71
N LYS A 47 -22.71 6.32 -10.93
CA LYS A 47 -22.00 6.54 -12.20
C LYS A 47 -20.65 5.81 -12.25
N GLU A 48 -20.58 4.63 -11.64
CA GLU A 48 -19.37 3.81 -11.66
C GLU A 48 -19.18 3.23 -13.08
N ALA A 49 -18.01 3.47 -13.69
CA ALA A 49 -17.70 3.11 -15.08
C ALA A 49 -17.74 1.59 -15.38
N SER A 50 -17.75 0.77 -14.33
CA SER A 50 -17.62 -0.69 -14.39
C SER A 50 -18.94 -1.44 -14.49
N VAL A 51 -20.09 -0.74 -14.55
CA VAL A 51 -21.39 -1.41 -14.69
C VAL A 51 -21.57 -1.83 -16.15
N ALA A 52 -21.06 -3.01 -16.49
CA ALA A 52 -21.36 -3.72 -17.72
C ALA A 52 -22.34 -4.87 -17.41
N PRO A 53 -23.66 -4.65 -17.44
CA PRO A 53 -24.65 -5.64 -17.01
C PRO A 53 -24.62 -6.95 -17.81
N GLN A 54 -24.03 -6.91 -19.01
CA GLN A 54 -23.90 -8.05 -19.91
C GLN A 54 -22.62 -8.88 -19.66
N LEU A 55 -21.71 -8.39 -18.81
CA LEU A 55 -20.42 -9.02 -18.54
C LEU A 55 -20.49 -9.74 -17.19
N ASP A 56 -21.15 -10.90 -17.19
CA ASP A 56 -21.22 -11.75 -16.01
C ASP A 56 -19.97 -12.64 -15.90
N ILE A 57 -19.06 -12.25 -15.00
CA ILE A 57 -17.86 -13.03 -14.66
C ILE A 57 -18.06 -13.89 -13.41
N THR A 58 -19.20 -13.78 -12.73
CA THR A 58 -19.40 -14.36 -11.40
C THR A 58 -19.30 -15.89 -11.43
N ALA A 59 -19.88 -16.53 -12.45
CA ALA A 59 -19.79 -17.97 -12.65
C ALA A 59 -18.35 -18.45 -12.91
N SER A 60 -17.58 -17.72 -13.73
CA SER A 60 -16.18 -18.06 -14.00
C SER A 60 -15.30 -17.91 -12.76
N VAL A 61 -15.54 -16.87 -11.95
CA VAL A 61 -14.81 -16.66 -10.70
C VAL A 61 -15.19 -17.73 -9.68
N ALA A 62 -16.47 -18.08 -9.55
CA ALA A 62 -16.91 -19.16 -8.66
C ALA A 62 -16.26 -20.51 -9.01
N ALA A 63 -16.20 -20.85 -10.30
CA ALA A 63 -15.54 -22.06 -10.77
C ALA A 63 -14.01 -22.05 -10.52
N ALA A 64 -13.37 -20.89 -10.72
CA ALA A 64 -11.95 -20.74 -10.40
C ALA A 64 -11.69 -20.91 -8.90
N LEU A 65 -12.51 -20.29 -8.04
CA LEU A 65 -12.41 -20.41 -6.58
C LEU A 65 -12.61 -21.84 -6.08
N GLU A 66 -13.51 -22.61 -6.69
CA GLU A 66 -13.69 -24.03 -6.35
C GLU A 66 -12.47 -24.88 -6.70
N SER A 67 -11.72 -24.48 -7.74
CA SER A 67 -10.47 -25.14 -8.14
C SER A 67 -9.25 -24.72 -7.31
N GLU A 68 -9.38 -23.68 -6.48
CA GLU A 68 -8.28 -23.21 -5.64
C GLU A 68 -8.13 -24.12 -4.40
N PRO A 69 -6.89 -24.54 -4.06
CA PRO A 69 -6.66 -25.22 -2.80
C PRO A 69 -6.98 -24.25 -1.66
N ALA A 70 -7.78 -24.69 -0.69
CA ALA A 70 -8.16 -23.87 0.46
C ALA A 70 -6.93 -23.48 1.30
N ILE A 71 -6.27 -22.38 0.96
CA ILE A 71 -5.27 -21.72 1.80
C ILE A 71 -6.05 -20.96 2.87
N VAL A 72 -6.56 -21.71 3.85
CA VAL A 72 -7.10 -21.13 5.07
C VAL A 72 -5.97 -20.29 5.67
N ALA A 73 -6.23 -18.99 5.83
CA ALA A 73 -5.30 -17.96 6.28
C ALA A 73 -4.26 -18.50 7.29
N PRO A 74 -3.00 -18.00 7.28
CA PRO A 74 -1.95 -18.51 8.17
C PRO A 74 -2.48 -18.54 9.60
N LYS A 75 -2.76 -19.76 10.07
CA LYS A 75 -3.25 -20.01 11.43
C LYS A 75 -2.25 -19.34 12.34
N GLN A 76 -2.69 -18.30 13.07
CA GLN A 76 -1.84 -17.52 13.98
C GLN A 76 -0.92 -18.50 14.70
N SER A 77 0.37 -18.44 14.38
CA SER A 77 1.32 -19.47 14.79
C SER A 77 1.22 -19.62 16.30
N ARG A 78 0.88 -20.84 16.76
CA ARG A 78 0.82 -21.22 18.18
C ARG A 78 2.17 -21.07 18.91
N TRP A 79 3.18 -20.56 18.23
CA TRP A 79 4.50 -20.26 18.79
C TRP A 79 4.46 -19.05 19.73
N ARG A 80 3.34 -18.29 19.75
CA ARG A 80 3.09 -17.25 20.76
C ARG A 80 2.57 -17.79 22.09
N SER A 81 2.24 -19.08 22.21
CA SER A 81 1.71 -19.67 23.45
C SER A 81 2.70 -20.58 24.20
N ILE A 82 4.01 -20.42 24.00
CA ILE A 82 5.00 -21.04 24.90
C ILE A 82 5.33 -20.01 26.00
N PRO A 83 4.85 -20.19 27.24
CA PRO A 83 4.99 -19.20 28.32
C PRO A 83 6.44 -18.97 28.78
N VAL A 84 7.42 -19.72 28.24
CA VAL A 84 8.82 -19.70 28.67
C VAL A 84 9.72 -18.85 27.75
N LEU A 85 9.28 -18.49 26.53
CA LEU A 85 10.08 -17.64 25.63
C LEU A 85 9.73 -16.14 25.70
N GLY A 86 8.80 -15.74 26.57
CA GLY A 86 8.37 -14.34 26.71
C GLY A 86 9.40 -13.40 27.35
N SER A 87 10.48 -13.91 27.96
CA SER A 87 11.42 -13.11 28.75
C SER A 87 12.82 -12.94 28.17
N VAL A 88 13.15 -13.55 27.02
CA VAL A 88 14.50 -13.43 26.41
C VAL A 88 14.52 -12.74 25.04
N VAL A 89 13.40 -12.13 24.63
CA VAL A 89 13.28 -11.42 23.33
C VAL A 89 13.44 -9.88 23.40
N PRO A 90 14.22 -9.25 24.31
CA PRO A 90 14.69 -7.89 24.03
C PRO A 90 15.96 -7.89 23.18
N PHE A 91 16.80 -8.93 23.23
CA PHE A 91 18.12 -8.93 22.57
C PHE A 91 18.07 -9.33 21.08
N ALA A 92 17.11 -10.15 20.67
CA ALA A 92 16.98 -10.59 19.27
C ALA A 92 16.55 -9.46 18.32
N LYS A 93 15.75 -8.49 18.79
CA LYS A 93 15.35 -7.32 17.98
C LYS A 93 16.55 -6.43 17.63
N GLN A 94 17.57 -6.37 18.49
CA GLN A 94 18.77 -5.56 18.26
C GLN A 94 19.76 -6.26 17.32
N SER A 95 19.80 -7.59 17.29
CA SER A 95 20.62 -8.36 16.35
C SER A 95 20.20 -8.23 14.88
N GLY A 96 18.91 -7.99 14.62
CA GLY A 96 18.38 -7.82 13.26
C GLY A 96 18.95 -6.58 12.55
N GLN A 97 19.22 -5.49 13.29
CA GLN A 97 19.82 -4.28 12.72
C GLN A 97 21.28 -4.50 12.31
N PHE A 98 22.05 -5.29 13.09
CA PHE A 98 23.41 -5.66 12.73
C PHE A 98 23.47 -6.57 11.50
N ALA A 99 22.50 -7.48 11.33
CA ALA A 99 22.45 -8.35 10.16
C ALA A 99 22.25 -7.56 8.85
N VAL A 100 21.37 -6.56 8.86
CA VAL A 100 21.15 -5.67 7.71
C VAL A 100 22.40 -4.84 7.42
N ALA A 101 23.01 -4.23 8.43
CA ALA A 101 24.22 -3.42 8.27
C ALA A 101 25.43 -4.25 7.76
N ALA A 102 25.65 -5.45 8.32
CA ALA A 102 26.71 -6.35 7.89
C ALA A 102 26.53 -6.81 6.44
N SER A 103 25.28 -7.06 6.02
CA SER A 103 24.96 -7.46 4.65
C SER A 103 25.24 -6.35 3.64
N VAL A 104 24.87 -5.10 3.98
CA VAL A 104 25.15 -3.93 3.12
C VAL A 104 26.65 -3.65 3.04
N ALA A 105 27.38 -3.74 4.16
CA ALA A 105 28.83 -3.55 4.18
C ALA A 105 29.57 -4.59 3.33
N LEU A 106 29.19 -5.87 3.43
CA LEU A 106 29.73 -6.93 2.56
C LEU A 106 29.45 -6.67 1.08
N ALA A 107 28.21 -6.30 0.73
CA ALA A 107 27.82 -6.03 -0.66
C ALA A 107 28.62 -4.86 -1.27
N VAL A 108 28.90 -3.81 -0.48
CA VAL A 108 29.70 -2.67 -0.94
C VAL A 108 31.17 -3.06 -1.15
N ILE A 109 31.77 -3.82 -0.22
CA ILE A 109 33.17 -4.27 -0.35
C ILE A 109 33.36 -5.17 -1.57
N VAL A 110 32.46 -6.15 -1.76
CA VAL A 110 32.50 -7.04 -2.93
C VAL A 110 32.24 -6.26 -4.23
N GLY A 111 31.29 -5.31 -4.21
CA GLY A 111 30.97 -4.49 -5.38
C GLY A 111 32.13 -3.60 -5.84
N VAL A 112 32.87 -2.98 -4.91
CA VAL A 112 34.03 -2.14 -5.26
C VAL A 112 35.19 -2.96 -5.83
N GLN A 113 35.38 -4.20 -5.35
CA GLN A 113 36.42 -5.09 -5.88
C GLN A 113 36.07 -5.59 -7.29
N GLN A 114 34.79 -5.86 -7.56
CA GLN A 114 34.29 -6.23 -8.89
C GLN A 114 34.39 -5.05 -9.88
N TYR A 115 34.11 -3.83 -9.41
CA TYR A 115 34.09 -2.63 -10.26
C TYR A 115 35.50 -2.11 -10.60
N ASN A 116 36.48 -2.32 -9.71
CA ASN A 116 37.89 -1.97 -9.96
C ASN A 116 38.70 -3.11 -10.60
N GLN A 117 38.06 -4.11 -11.22
CA GLN A 117 38.80 -5.06 -12.05
C GLN A 117 39.44 -4.29 -13.23
N PRO A 118 40.77 -4.40 -13.43
CA PRO A 118 41.39 -3.81 -14.61
C PRO A 118 40.75 -4.43 -15.85
N ALA A 119 40.25 -3.58 -16.76
CA ALA A 119 39.62 -4.03 -17.99
C ALA A 119 40.57 -4.99 -18.74
N PRO A 120 40.07 -6.14 -19.25
CA PRO A 120 40.89 -7.03 -20.06
C PRO A 120 41.42 -6.24 -21.25
N THR A 121 42.74 -6.25 -21.40
CA THR A 121 43.44 -5.55 -22.49
C THR A 121 43.21 -6.34 -23.77
N GLU A 122 42.10 -6.06 -24.45
CA GLU A 122 41.83 -6.58 -25.79
C GLU A 122 42.71 -5.85 -26.81
N PRO A 123 43.44 -6.56 -27.70
CA PRO A 123 44.23 -5.92 -28.75
C PRO A 123 43.33 -5.24 -29.78
N PHE A 124 43.61 -3.95 -30.04
CA PHE A 124 42.97 -3.16 -31.08
C PHE A 124 43.13 -3.81 -32.47
N MET A 125 42.02 -4.18 -33.10
CA MET A 125 41.95 -4.51 -34.53
C MET A 125 41.46 -3.28 -35.30
N THR A 126 42.30 -2.76 -36.20
CA THR A 126 41.97 -1.69 -37.13
C THR A 126 41.35 -2.27 -38.41
N ALA A 127 40.04 -2.10 -38.59
CA ALA A 127 39.41 -2.31 -39.90
C ALA A 127 38.29 -1.28 -40.12
N PRO A 128 38.39 -0.41 -41.15
CA PRO A 128 37.34 0.56 -41.47
C PRO A 128 36.29 -0.12 -42.37
N THR A 129 35.00 -0.01 -42.04
CA THR A 129 33.93 -0.32 -43.00
C THR A 129 32.93 0.82 -43.05
N ILE A 130 33.16 1.66 -44.05
CA ILE A 130 32.23 2.43 -44.90
C ILE A 130 30.75 2.31 -44.52
N ALA A 131 30.17 3.47 -44.17
CA ALA A 131 28.74 3.67 -43.95
C ALA A 131 27.94 3.73 -45.27
N PRO A 132 26.66 3.34 -45.27
CA PRO A 132 25.65 3.92 -46.13
C PRO A 132 24.83 4.96 -45.37
N GLN A 133 24.74 6.16 -45.93
CA GLN A 133 23.82 7.22 -45.53
C GLN A 133 22.37 6.70 -45.57
N GLY A 134 21.72 6.66 -44.42
CA GLY A 134 20.29 6.41 -44.27
C GLY A 134 19.82 7.07 -42.99
N GLY A 135 19.31 8.29 -43.10
CA GLY A 135 18.86 9.09 -41.96
C GLY A 135 17.66 8.45 -41.26
N LEU A 136 17.91 7.87 -40.10
CA LEU A 136 16.92 7.72 -39.04
C LEU A 136 17.53 8.38 -37.81
N ALA A 137 16.89 9.44 -37.32
CA ALA A 137 17.32 10.17 -36.15
C ALA A 137 17.48 9.22 -34.96
N PRO A 138 18.61 9.22 -34.25
CA PRO A 138 18.72 8.48 -33.00
C PRO A 138 17.74 9.10 -32.00
N VAL A 139 16.76 8.31 -31.57
CA VAL A 139 16.01 8.63 -30.36
C VAL A 139 16.99 8.53 -29.19
N SER A 140 17.37 9.68 -28.63
CA SER A 140 18.10 9.74 -27.36
C SER A 140 17.21 9.19 -26.25
N LEU A 141 17.23 7.88 -26.05
CA LEU A 141 16.92 7.27 -24.76
C LEU A 141 18.16 7.37 -23.89
N GLU A 142 18.45 8.60 -23.47
CA GLU A 142 19.47 8.88 -22.48
C GLU A 142 18.87 9.84 -21.46
N GLN A 143 18.05 9.26 -20.58
CA GLN A 143 17.84 9.84 -19.27
C GLN A 143 18.30 8.82 -18.24
N SER A 144 19.62 8.54 -18.27
CA SER A 144 20.27 8.14 -17.05
C SER A 144 20.04 9.28 -16.05
N ARG A 145 19.37 8.98 -14.95
CA ARG A 145 19.34 9.89 -13.81
C ARG A 145 20.78 10.04 -13.37
N ALA A 146 21.41 11.16 -13.72
CA ALA A 146 22.61 11.60 -13.04
C ALA A 146 22.27 11.64 -11.55
N LEU A 147 22.88 10.75 -10.77
CA LEU A 147 22.86 10.85 -9.32
C LEU A 147 23.33 12.26 -8.97
N PRO A 148 22.53 13.08 -8.25
CA PRO A 148 22.98 14.41 -7.90
C PRO A 148 24.24 14.25 -7.05
N ARG A 149 25.31 14.87 -7.53
CA ARG A 149 26.54 15.09 -6.77
C ARG A 149 26.11 15.64 -5.42
N ASN A 150 26.50 14.98 -4.33
CA ASN A 150 26.19 15.40 -2.95
C ASN A 150 26.76 16.81 -2.71
N ASP A 151 26.02 17.83 -3.08
CA ASP A 151 26.38 19.21 -2.83
C ASP A 151 26.00 19.49 -1.37
N MET A 152 27.00 19.48 -0.50
CA MET A 152 26.85 19.67 0.94
C MET A 152 26.05 20.96 1.24
N ASN A 153 26.17 21.98 0.38
CA ASN A 153 25.41 23.21 0.48
C ASN A 153 23.91 22.99 0.27
N GLU A 154 23.51 22.18 -0.72
CA GLU A 154 22.10 21.86 -0.98
C GLU A 154 21.49 21.02 0.15
N VAL A 155 22.28 20.11 0.73
CA VAL A 155 21.86 19.33 1.92
C VAL A 155 21.65 20.26 3.13
N LEU A 156 22.51 21.26 3.33
CA LEU A 156 22.34 22.25 4.39
C LEU A 156 21.06 23.08 4.20
N GLU A 157 20.76 23.50 2.98
CA GLU A 157 19.52 24.24 2.68
C GLU A 157 18.28 23.40 2.92
N ARG A 158 18.30 22.12 2.53
CA ARG A 158 17.22 21.17 2.81
C ARG A 158 17.00 20.99 4.32
N LYS A 159 18.09 20.84 5.09
CA LYS A 159 18.02 20.75 6.56
C LYS A 159 17.43 22.01 7.19
N ARG A 160 17.82 23.20 6.72
CA ARG A 160 17.23 24.47 7.21
C ARG A 160 15.73 24.56 6.91
N LYS A 161 15.31 24.19 5.69
CA LYS A 161 13.89 24.17 5.31
C LYS A 161 13.08 23.19 6.16
N ILE A 162 13.60 21.98 6.39
CA ILE A 162 12.94 20.98 7.24
C ILE A 162 12.81 21.47 8.67
N ASN A 163 13.88 22.03 9.25
CA ASN A 163 13.82 22.55 10.61
C ASN A 163 12.81 23.70 10.76
N ALA A 164 12.73 24.59 9.78
CA ALA A 164 11.73 25.67 9.77
C ALA A 164 10.30 25.11 9.69
N LEU A 165 10.07 24.10 8.85
CA LEU A 165 8.75 23.48 8.69
C LEU A 165 8.31 22.71 9.95
N ILE A 166 9.24 22.04 10.65
CA ILE A 166 8.95 21.38 11.92
C ILE A 166 8.59 22.41 12.99
N ALA A 167 9.34 23.50 13.10
CA ALA A 167 9.06 24.56 14.07
C ALA A 167 7.68 25.21 13.84
N ASP A 168 7.32 25.46 12.59
CA ASP A 168 6.00 25.98 12.23
C ASP A 168 4.88 24.99 12.58
N HIS A 169 5.08 23.71 12.27
CA HIS A 169 4.11 22.66 12.59
C HIS A 169 3.86 22.54 14.10
N GLU A 170 4.91 22.63 14.93
CA GLU A 170 4.76 22.64 16.38
C GLU A 170 3.93 23.83 16.88
N GLN A 171 4.11 25.02 16.27
CA GLN A 171 3.32 26.19 16.63
C GLN A 171 1.84 26.01 16.24
N GLN A 172 1.57 25.45 15.06
CA GLN A 172 0.20 25.17 14.65
C GLN A 172 -0.49 24.17 15.59
N ILE A 173 0.23 23.13 16.03
CA ILE A 173 -0.32 22.17 17.00
C ILE A 173 -0.62 22.88 18.33
N ARG A 174 0.30 23.70 18.85
CA ARG A 174 0.07 24.44 20.11
C ARG A 174 -1.10 25.40 20.01
N LEU A 175 -1.26 26.10 18.88
CA LEU A 175 -2.40 27.00 18.67
C LEU A 175 -3.72 26.23 18.63
N LYS A 176 -3.77 25.08 17.95
CA LYS A 176 -4.96 24.22 17.94
C LYS A 176 -5.28 23.68 19.34
N GLN A 177 -4.27 23.20 20.07
CA GLN A 177 -4.45 22.73 21.45
C GLN A 177 -4.92 23.85 22.38
N ALA A 178 -4.40 25.07 22.23
CA ALA A 178 -4.85 26.23 23.01
C ALA A 178 -6.29 26.64 22.65
N GLN A 179 -6.67 26.57 21.36
CA GLN A 179 -8.05 26.82 20.91
C GLN A 179 -9.02 25.76 21.43
N GLU A 180 -8.64 24.48 21.37
CA GLU A 180 -9.41 23.36 21.92
C GLU A 180 -9.58 23.51 23.44
N ALA A 181 -8.51 23.86 24.17
CA ALA A 181 -8.59 24.13 25.60
C ALA A 181 -9.50 25.32 25.93
N SER A 182 -9.42 26.44 25.19
CA SER A 182 -10.34 27.57 25.39
C SER A 182 -11.80 27.25 25.05
N ALA A 183 -12.04 26.39 24.06
CA ALA A 183 -13.38 25.95 23.69
C ALA A 183 -13.98 24.98 24.73
N GLU A 184 -13.14 24.17 25.39
CA GLU A 184 -13.54 23.34 26.52
C GLU A 184 -13.84 24.18 27.77
N GLU A 185 -13.04 25.22 28.07
CA GLU A 185 -13.29 26.16 29.18
C GLU A 185 -14.60 26.95 28.98
N GLU A 186 -14.89 27.46 27.78
CA GLU A 186 -16.16 28.16 27.48
C GLU A 186 -17.40 27.25 27.56
N GLN A 187 -17.26 25.95 27.29
CA GLN A 187 -18.35 24.98 27.43
C GLN A 187 -18.59 24.58 28.90
N VAL A 188 -17.57 24.56 29.74
CA VAL A 188 -17.70 24.28 31.18
C VAL A 188 -18.32 25.46 31.92
N GLU A 189 -18.04 26.71 31.51
CA GLU A 189 -18.61 27.92 32.13
C GLU A 189 -20.08 28.16 31.74
N GLN A 190 -20.54 27.69 30.56
CA GLN A 190 -21.96 27.78 30.16
C GLN A 190 -22.88 26.72 30.79
N VAL A 191 -22.34 25.64 31.37
CA VAL A 191 -23.13 24.54 31.98
C VAL A 191 -23.40 24.76 33.47
N ASN A 192 -22.77 25.76 34.10
CA ASN A 192 -23.03 26.09 35.50
C ASN A 192 -23.15 27.61 35.75
N PRO A 193 -24.21 28.28 35.26
CA PRO A 193 -24.64 29.53 35.85
C PRO A 193 -25.31 29.23 37.21
N GLU A 194 -24.85 29.89 38.27
CA GLU A 194 -25.59 29.99 39.54
C GLU A 194 -27.04 30.47 39.33
#